data_AF-A0A9Q8PD07-F1
#
_entry.id   AF-A0A9Q8PD07-F1
#
_cell.length_a   1.000
_cell.length_b   1.000
_cell.length_c   1.000
_cell.angle_alpha   90.00
_cell.angle_beta   90.00
_cell.angle_gamma   90.00
#
_symmetry.space_group_name_H-M   'P 1'
#
loop_
_entity.id
_entity.type
_entity.pdbx_description
1 polymer ?
#
loop_
_entity_poly.entity_id
_entity_poly.type
_entity_poly.pdbx_seq_one_letter_code
_entity_poly.pdbx_strand_id
1 'polypeptide(L)'
;MSCMRALLRPQGLHHQHQLIQPSRKAFSSSHSKMVRAGVFEVSEGENVSDVVQQATQLIDHGKWELCNNGKGLERGFKFKTFKATWEFMNEVASECKKTKHHPEWSNVYNKTHIRWTTHSPEGLSSKDTHMATFCDEAAKEFNELQVEVSECKLGSDGKVEAGDCCTPKKA
;
A
#
# COMPACT_ATOMS: atom_id res chain seq x y z
N MET A 1 10.17 35.70 -85.87
CA MET A 1 9.67 34.51 -86.60
C MET A 1 10.76 33.44 -86.59
N SER A 2 10.64 32.43 -85.75
CA SER A 2 11.34 31.13 -85.79
C SER A 2 10.76 30.30 -84.62
N CYS A 3 9.78 29.42 -84.83
CA CYS A 3 9.82 28.09 -85.43
C CYS A 3 10.41 27.01 -84.49
N MET A 4 9.56 26.00 -84.28
CA MET A 4 9.80 24.62 -83.80
C MET A 4 9.96 24.33 -82.30
N ARG A 5 8.79 23.97 -81.74
CA ARG A 5 8.59 23.13 -80.54
C ARG A 5 9.24 21.76 -80.70
N ALA A 6 9.96 21.34 -79.66
CA ALA A 6 10.45 19.99 -79.45
C ALA A 6 9.35 19.08 -78.90
N LEU A 7 9.31 17.84 -79.41
CA LEU A 7 8.48 16.72 -78.92
C LEU A 7 9.30 15.86 -77.97
N LEU A 8 8.82 15.63 -76.73
CA LEU A 8 9.27 14.49 -75.90
C LEU A 8 8.12 13.94 -75.04
N ARG A 9 7.79 12.68 -75.37
CA ARG A 9 7.14 11.54 -74.66
C ARG A 9 6.13 11.72 -73.50
N PRO A 10 5.08 10.86 -73.47
CA PRO A 10 4.10 10.80 -72.38
C PRO A 10 4.61 9.99 -71.16
N GLN A 11 4.32 10.52 -69.97
CA GLN A 11 4.53 9.89 -68.67
C GLN A 11 3.45 8.84 -68.38
N GLY A 12 3.87 7.72 -67.80
CA GLY A 12 3.04 6.58 -67.45
C GLY A 12 2.24 6.75 -66.17
N LEU A 13 1.15 5.97 -66.13
CA LEU A 13 0.52 5.27 -65.00
C LEU A 13 1.02 5.58 -63.58
N HIS A 14 0.11 5.78 -62.63
CA HIS A 14 -0.31 4.70 -61.72
C HIS A 14 -1.46 5.13 -60.79
N HIS A 15 -2.44 4.24 -60.69
CA HIS A 15 -3.63 4.33 -59.83
C HIS A 15 -3.28 4.40 -58.34
N GLN A 16 -4.02 5.24 -57.61
CA GLN A 16 -4.14 5.20 -56.16
C GLN A 16 -4.85 3.91 -55.72
N HIS A 17 -4.17 3.13 -54.87
CA HIS A 17 -4.82 2.18 -53.98
C HIS A 17 -4.31 2.45 -52.56
N GLN A 18 -5.20 2.95 -51.70
CA GLN A 18 -4.98 3.03 -50.26
C GLN A 18 -5.02 1.61 -49.67
N LEU A 19 -3.93 1.19 -49.06
CA LEU A 19 -3.91 0.04 -48.15
C LEU A 19 -3.29 0.45 -46.80
N ILE A 20 -4.19 0.47 -45.83
CA ILE A 20 -4.05 0.32 -44.38
C ILE A 20 -2.68 -0.22 -43.93
N GLN A 21 -1.99 0.50 -43.05
CA GLN A 21 -0.89 -0.02 -42.24
C GLN A 21 -1.23 0.13 -40.75
N PRO A 22 -1.05 -0.92 -39.94
CA PRO A 22 -1.34 -0.88 -38.51
C PRO A 22 -0.25 -0.15 -37.73
N SER A 23 -0.71 0.63 -36.76
CA SER A 23 0.06 1.30 -35.71
C SER A 23 1.11 0.37 -35.08
N ARG A 24 2.37 0.82 -35.07
CA ARG A 24 3.48 0.11 -34.41
C ARG A 24 3.33 0.21 -32.91
N LYS A 25 3.33 -0.97 -32.29
CA LYS A 25 3.33 -1.25 -30.86
C LYS A 25 4.33 -0.37 -30.10
N ALA A 26 3.82 0.37 -29.11
CA ALA A 26 4.65 0.89 -28.03
C ALA A 26 5.02 -0.28 -27.11
N PHE A 27 6.32 -0.49 -26.91
CA PHE A 27 6.87 -1.39 -25.90
C PHE A 27 7.59 -0.54 -24.86
N SER A 28 7.07 -0.51 -23.65
CA SER A 28 7.81 -0.35 -22.39
C SER A 28 6.78 -0.49 -21.26
N SER A 29 6.52 -1.70 -20.78
CA SER A 29 7.26 -2.35 -19.68
C SER A 29 7.03 -1.68 -18.32
N SER A 30 6.11 -2.30 -17.57
CA SER A 30 6.21 -2.61 -16.14
C SER A 30 6.03 -1.47 -15.14
N HIS A 31 4.85 -1.43 -14.52
CA HIS A 31 4.67 -1.82 -13.10
C HIS A 31 3.17 -1.98 -12.82
N SER A 32 2.58 -3.06 -13.36
CA SER A 32 1.34 -3.57 -12.76
C SER A 32 1.76 -4.22 -11.45
N LYS A 33 1.73 -3.45 -10.35
CA LYS A 33 1.82 -4.02 -9.00
C LYS A 33 0.72 -5.07 -8.92
N MET A 34 1.14 -6.33 -8.83
CA MET A 34 0.25 -7.45 -8.54
C MET A 34 -0.44 -7.14 -7.21
N VAL A 35 -1.70 -6.70 -7.25
CA VAL A 35 -2.56 -6.73 -6.08
C VAL A 35 -2.69 -8.21 -5.75
N ARG A 36 -2.04 -8.64 -4.67
CA ARG A 36 -2.25 -9.96 -4.12
C ARG A 36 -3.70 -9.95 -3.64
N ALA A 37 -4.59 -10.53 -4.44
CA ALA A 37 -6.03 -10.56 -4.18
C ALA A 37 -6.28 -11.35 -2.89
N GLY A 38 -6.16 -10.69 -1.74
CA GLY A 38 -6.77 -11.15 -0.51
C GLY A 38 -8.28 -10.94 -0.63
N VAL A 39 -9.04 -11.94 -0.19
CA VAL A 39 -10.49 -11.78 -0.03
C VAL A 39 -10.69 -10.82 1.15
N PHE A 40 -11.36 -9.70 0.93
CA PHE A 40 -11.74 -8.78 2.00
C PHE A 40 -13.07 -9.24 2.61
N GLU A 41 -13.12 -9.35 3.94
CA GLU A 41 -14.36 -9.65 4.67
C GLU A 41 -14.79 -8.39 5.42
N VAL A 42 -15.72 -7.64 4.82
CA VAL A 42 -16.20 -6.35 5.33
C VAL A 42 -17.32 -6.57 6.36
N SER A 43 -17.28 -5.79 7.45
CA SER A 43 -18.27 -5.83 8.52
C SER A 43 -19.68 -5.45 8.01
N GLU A 44 -20.71 -6.05 8.61
CA GLU A 44 -22.11 -5.81 8.24
C GLU A 44 -22.50 -4.34 8.44
N GLY A 45 -23.14 -3.74 7.43
CA GLY A 45 -23.62 -2.36 7.47
C GLY A 45 -22.61 -1.32 6.97
N GLU A 46 -21.38 -1.72 6.64
CA GLU A 46 -20.38 -0.85 6.05
C GLU A 46 -20.53 -0.73 4.52
N ASN A 47 -20.01 0.36 3.95
CA ASN A 47 -19.90 0.48 2.50
C ASN A 47 -18.69 -0.34 2.01
N VAL A 48 -18.98 -1.49 1.40
CA VAL A 48 -17.96 -2.43 0.90
C VAL A 48 -16.99 -1.77 -0.09
N SER A 49 -17.48 -0.93 -1.03
CA SER A 49 -16.58 -0.32 -2.02
C SER A 49 -15.56 0.59 -1.39
N ASP A 50 -16.00 1.40 -0.42
CA ASP A 50 -15.18 2.43 0.21
C ASP A 50 -14.12 1.80 1.12
N VAL A 51 -14.54 0.82 1.95
CA VAL A 51 -13.64 0.09 2.85
C VAL A 51 -12.58 -0.66 2.06
N VAL A 52 -12.98 -1.39 1.00
CA VAL A 52 -12.05 -2.13 0.16
C VAL A 52 -11.10 -1.19 -0.57
N GLN A 53 -11.57 -0.06 -1.09
CA GLN A 53 -10.72 0.92 -1.76
C GLN A 53 -9.67 1.49 -0.80
N GLN A 54 -10.06 1.92 0.40
CA GLN A 54 -9.14 2.47 1.39
C GLN A 54 -8.13 1.43 1.87
N ALA A 55 -8.58 0.21 2.16
CA ALA A 55 -7.69 -0.88 2.54
C ALA A 55 -6.69 -1.23 1.43
N THR A 56 -7.15 -1.25 0.17
CA THR A 56 -6.28 -1.49 -0.99
C THR A 56 -5.21 -0.40 -1.12
N GLN A 57 -5.55 0.87 -0.91
CA GLN A 57 -4.56 1.96 -0.94
C GLN A 57 -3.47 1.79 0.14
N LEU A 58 -3.87 1.43 1.36
CA LEU A 58 -2.95 1.17 2.47
C LEU A 58 -2.00 -0.01 2.17
N ILE A 59 -2.52 -1.06 1.52
CA ILE A 59 -1.75 -2.23 1.09
C ILE A 59 -0.82 -1.88 -0.08
N ASP A 60 -1.31 -1.11 -1.07
CA ASP A 60 -0.54 -0.72 -2.25
C ASP A 60 0.64 0.19 -1.92
N HIS A 61 0.53 0.98 -0.85
CA HIS A 61 1.64 1.74 -0.27
C HIS A 61 2.72 0.83 0.36
N GLY A 62 2.48 -0.48 0.44
CA GLY A 62 3.45 -1.52 0.81
C GLY A 62 3.71 -1.63 2.30
N LYS A 63 2.83 -1.05 3.12
CA LYS A 63 3.04 -0.89 4.56
C LYS A 63 2.08 -1.73 5.40
N TRP A 64 0.88 -1.99 4.90
CA TRP A 64 -0.16 -2.77 5.58
C TRP A 64 -0.38 -4.12 4.90
N GLU A 65 -0.72 -5.14 5.69
CA GLU A 65 -1.07 -6.47 5.22
C GLU A 65 -2.48 -6.85 5.71
N LEU A 66 -3.22 -7.65 4.92
CA LEU A 66 -4.47 -8.25 5.37
C LEU A 66 -4.18 -9.38 6.36
N CYS A 67 -4.96 -9.44 7.43
CA CYS A 67 -4.89 -10.48 8.45
C CYS A 67 -6.30 -11.04 8.76
N ASN A 68 -6.37 -12.05 9.63
CA ASN A 68 -7.62 -12.68 10.08
C ASN A 68 -8.56 -13.04 8.92
N ASN A 69 -8.03 -13.69 7.88
CA ASN A 69 -8.77 -14.06 6.67
C ASN A 69 -9.45 -12.87 5.95
N GLY A 70 -8.87 -11.68 6.02
CA GLY A 70 -9.39 -10.48 5.35
C GLY A 70 -10.29 -9.60 6.21
N LYS A 71 -10.43 -9.93 7.50
CA LYS A 71 -11.24 -9.19 8.49
C LYS A 71 -10.48 -8.05 9.18
N GLY A 72 -9.20 -7.85 8.85
CA GLY A 72 -8.38 -6.86 9.52
C GLY A 72 -7.13 -6.47 8.75
N LEU A 73 -6.49 -5.40 9.22
CA LEU A 73 -5.25 -4.86 8.69
C LEU A 73 -4.19 -4.88 9.78
N GLU A 74 -2.98 -5.30 9.45
CA GLU A 74 -1.85 -5.28 10.38
C GLU A 74 -0.58 -4.67 9.78
N ARG A 75 0.22 -4.07 10.66
CA ARG A 75 1.47 -3.40 10.32
C ARG A 75 2.43 -3.35 11.50
N GLY A 76 3.73 -3.54 11.21
CA GLY A 76 4.83 -3.25 12.13
C GLY A 76 5.40 -1.85 11.96
N PHE A 77 5.71 -1.19 13.08
CA PHE A 77 6.39 0.10 13.16
C PHE A 77 7.69 -0.06 13.96
N LYS A 78 8.76 0.64 13.56
CA LYS A 78 10.03 0.70 14.29
C LYS A 78 10.47 2.14 14.44
N PHE A 79 10.95 2.51 15.62
CA PHE A 79 11.46 3.84 15.91
C PHE A 79 12.89 3.79 16.45
N LYS A 80 13.49 4.96 16.67
CA LYS A 80 14.87 5.04 17.18
C LYS A 80 15.03 4.53 18.61
N THR A 81 14.02 4.73 19.46
CA THR A 81 14.07 4.41 20.89
C THR A 81 12.72 3.90 21.40
N PHE A 82 12.72 3.27 22.58
CA PHE A 82 11.49 2.92 23.31
C PHE A 82 10.63 4.16 23.59
N LYS A 83 11.25 5.28 24.02
CA LYS A 83 10.51 6.53 24.30
C LYS A 83 9.76 7.05 23.07
N ALA A 84 10.40 7.10 21.91
CA ALA A 84 9.76 7.53 20.67
C ALA A 84 8.61 6.59 20.26
N THR A 85 8.80 5.27 20.46
CA THR A 85 7.74 4.28 20.20
C THR A 85 6.54 4.48 21.13
N TRP A 86 6.79 4.76 22.41
CA TRP A 86 5.76 5.00 23.40
C TRP A 86 5.01 6.32 23.15
N GLU A 87 5.70 7.37 22.70
CA GLU A 87 5.08 8.64 22.29
C GLU A 87 4.12 8.44 21.11
N PHE A 88 4.53 7.69 20.09
CA PHE A 88 3.65 7.27 19.00
C PHE A 88 2.43 6.48 19.52
N MET A 89 2.63 5.51 20.41
CA MET A 89 1.54 4.72 20.97
C MET A 89 0.56 5.58 21.79
N ASN A 90 1.03 6.60 22.51
CA ASN A 90 0.17 7.54 23.24
C ASN A 90 -0.71 8.36 22.31
N GLU A 91 -0.18 8.78 21.15
CA GLU A 91 -0.95 9.50 20.14
C GLU A 91 -2.05 8.61 19.54
N VAL A 92 -1.69 7.37 19.17
CA VAL A 92 -2.67 6.37 18.71
C VAL A 92 -3.75 6.11 19.78
N ALA A 93 -3.38 5.95 21.05
CA ALA A 93 -4.33 5.76 22.15
C ALA A 93 -5.29 6.95 22.33
N SER A 94 -4.80 8.16 22.11
CA SER A 94 -5.62 9.38 22.17
C SER A 94 -6.68 9.38 21.05
N GLU A 95 -6.32 8.93 19.86
CA GLU A 95 -7.26 8.81 18.74
C GLU A 95 -8.26 7.66 18.93
N CYS A 96 -7.82 6.51 19.46
CA CYS A 96 -8.70 5.39 19.83
C CYS A 96 -9.86 5.83 20.73
N LYS A 97 -9.57 6.72 21.68
CA LYS A 97 -10.58 7.26 22.59
C LYS A 97 -11.63 8.12 21.86
N LYS A 98 -11.22 8.88 20.83
CA LYS A 98 -12.12 9.72 20.03
C LYS A 98 -13.00 8.85 19.11
N THR A 99 -12.39 7.91 18.40
CA THR A 99 -13.06 7.03 17.43
C THR A 99 -13.83 5.88 18.10
N LYS A 100 -13.56 5.63 19.39
CA LYS A 100 -14.07 4.48 20.16
C LYS A 100 -13.74 3.15 19.47
N HIS A 101 -12.53 3.05 18.96
CA HIS A 101 -12.01 1.87 18.26
C HIS A 101 -10.60 1.57 18.77
N HIS A 102 -10.34 0.34 19.18
CA HIS A 102 -9.10 -0.02 19.87
C HIS A 102 -8.36 -1.10 19.09
N PRO A 103 -7.01 -1.06 19.03
CA PRO A 103 -6.24 -2.03 18.29
C PRO A 103 -5.97 -3.28 19.13
N GLU A 104 -5.62 -4.35 18.43
CA GLU A 104 -4.77 -5.40 18.99
C GLU A 104 -3.31 -5.00 18.72
N TRP A 105 -2.46 -4.89 19.74
CA TRP A 105 -1.06 -4.54 19.52
C TRP A 105 -0.08 -5.27 20.45
N SER A 106 1.18 -5.33 20.02
CA SER A 106 2.29 -5.82 20.83
C SER A 106 3.49 -4.89 20.68
N ASN A 107 4.14 -4.54 21.79
CA ASN A 107 5.32 -3.70 21.81
C ASN A 107 6.54 -4.45 22.36
N VAL A 108 7.67 -4.32 21.66
CA VAL A 108 8.98 -4.82 22.08
C VAL A 108 10.01 -3.74 21.84
N TYR A 109 10.42 -3.08 22.91
CA TYR A 109 11.39 -1.98 22.87
C TYR A 109 10.99 -0.92 21.81
N ASN A 110 11.75 -0.81 20.73
CA ASN A 110 11.55 0.19 19.69
C ASN A 110 10.70 -0.32 18.51
N LYS A 111 10.06 -1.48 18.64
CA LYS A 111 9.17 -2.08 17.65
C LYS A 111 7.77 -2.18 18.24
N THR A 112 6.76 -1.77 17.48
CA THR A 112 5.36 -1.99 17.83
C THR A 112 4.62 -2.57 16.64
N HIS A 113 3.84 -3.61 16.86
CA HIS A 113 2.99 -4.24 15.85
C HIS A 113 1.54 -3.92 16.20
N ILE A 114 0.77 -3.44 15.21
CA ILE A 114 -0.62 -3.03 15.39
C ILE A 114 -1.49 -3.79 14.40
N ARG A 115 -2.61 -4.30 14.88
CA ARG A 115 -3.70 -4.88 14.09
C ARG A 115 -5.01 -4.15 14.39
N TRP A 116 -5.71 -3.80 13.33
CA TRP A 116 -7.05 -3.23 13.34
C TRP A 116 -8.04 -4.26 12.81
N THR A 117 -9.08 -4.54 13.58
CA THR A 117 -10.21 -5.38 13.18
C THR A 117 -11.43 -4.97 13.96
N THR A 118 -12.62 -5.15 13.40
CA THR A 118 -13.89 -4.90 14.08
C THR A 118 -14.49 -6.21 14.56
N HIS A 119 -14.75 -6.31 15.87
CA HIS A 119 -15.27 -7.53 16.49
C HIS A 119 -16.80 -7.67 16.41
N SER A 120 -17.54 -6.57 16.18
CA SER A 120 -19.00 -6.60 16.14
C SER A 120 -19.59 -5.41 15.34
N PRO A 121 -20.31 -5.68 14.23
CA PRO A 121 -20.33 -6.95 13.51
C PRO A 121 -18.92 -7.34 13.07
N GLU A 122 -18.62 -8.64 13.04
CA GLU A 122 -17.28 -9.11 12.74
C GLU A 122 -16.87 -8.76 11.30
N GLY A 123 -15.67 -8.19 11.11
CA GLY A 123 -15.12 -7.89 9.79
C GLY A 123 -14.26 -6.63 9.77
N LEU A 124 -13.76 -6.28 8.58
CA LEU A 124 -13.07 -5.03 8.31
C LEU A 124 -14.08 -3.90 8.17
N SER A 125 -13.87 -2.78 8.87
CA SER A 125 -14.75 -1.61 8.81
C SER A 125 -14.02 -0.34 8.40
N SER A 126 -14.78 0.74 8.15
CA SER A 126 -14.23 2.08 7.93
C SER A 126 -13.39 2.60 9.10
N LYS A 127 -13.65 2.13 10.33
CA LYS A 127 -12.84 2.50 11.50
C LYS A 127 -11.44 1.89 11.43
N ASP A 128 -11.33 0.67 10.91
CA ASP A 128 -10.06 -0.01 10.76
C ASP A 128 -9.16 0.72 9.77
N THR A 129 -9.70 1.07 8.60
CA THR A 129 -8.96 1.82 7.57
C THR A 129 -8.63 3.25 8.00
N HIS A 130 -9.54 3.90 8.75
CA HIS A 130 -9.30 5.22 9.32
C HIS A 130 -8.15 5.21 10.34
N MET A 131 -8.19 4.29 11.32
CA MET A 131 -7.13 4.19 12.33
C MET A 131 -5.79 3.76 11.72
N ALA A 132 -5.81 2.90 10.70
CA ALA A 132 -4.61 2.54 9.95
C ALA A 132 -3.99 3.76 9.24
N THR A 133 -4.81 4.59 8.61
CA THR A 133 -4.36 5.85 7.97
C THR A 133 -3.78 6.81 9.00
N PHE A 134 -4.45 6.98 10.14
CA PHE A 134 -3.95 7.81 11.25
C PHE A 134 -2.59 7.32 11.75
N CYS A 135 -2.40 6.01 11.90
CA CYS A 135 -1.11 5.44 12.31
C CYS A 135 -0.01 5.77 11.30
N ASP A 136 -0.29 5.76 9.99
CA ASP A 136 0.67 6.15 8.95
C ASP A 136 1.09 7.63 9.04
N GLU A 137 0.16 8.50 9.40
CA GLU A 137 0.43 9.94 9.59
C GLU A 137 1.24 10.18 10.85
N ALA A 138 0.78 9.66 12.00
CA ALA A 138 1.48 9.77 13.27
C ALA A 138 2.90 9.18 13.17
N ALA A 139 3.08 8.03 12.51
CA ALA A 139 4.39 7.42 12.37
C ALA A 139 5.40 8.30 11.60
N LYS A 140 4.94 9.12 10.63
CA LYS A 140 5.79 10.10 9.94
C LYS A 140 6.24 11.21 10.89
N GLU A 141 5.34 11.72 11.73
CA GLU A 141 5.63 12.77 12.71
C GLU A 141 6.66 12.32 13.75
N PHE A 142 6.54 11.07 14.21
CA PHE A 142 7.47 10.47 15.17
C PHE A 142 8.75 9.89 14.54
N ASN A 143 9.00 10.15 13.26
CA ASN A 143 10.19 9.72 12.52
C ASN A 143 10.39 8.20 12.52
N GLU A 144 9.39 7.45 12.02
CA GLU A 144 9.51 6.01 11.82
C GLU A 144 10.77 5.64 11.02
N LEU A 145 11.45 4.58 11.46
CA LEU A 145 12.54 3.98 10.71
C LEU A 145 11.93 3.07 9.64
N GLN A 146 12.34 3.25 8.38
CA GLN A 146 11.96 2.33 7.31
C GLN A 146 12.73 1.02 7.52
N VAL A 147 12.00 -0.08 7.74
CA VAL A 147 12.58 -1.42 7.89
C VAL A 147 11.93 -2.31 6.85
N GLU A 148 12.72 -3.12 6.18
CA GLU A 148 12.22 -4.16 5.30
C GLU A 148 11.30 -5.12 6.09
N VAL A 149 10.16 -5.45 5.48
CA VAL A 149 8.94 -6.06 6.07
C VAL A 149 9.17 -7.40 6.81
N SER A 150 10.37 -7.98 6.74
CA SER A 150 10.72 -9.27 7.31
C SER A 150 10.92 -9.32 8.83
N GLU A 151 11.10 -8.18 9.53
CA GLU A 151 11.55 -8.19 10.95
C GLU A 151 10.44 -7.99 12.02
N CYS A 152 9.18 -7.78 11.62
CA CYS A 152 8.08 -7.45 12.54
C CYS A 152 6.85 -8.34 12.36
N LYS A 153 7.04 -9.62 12.04
CA LYS A 153 5.92 -10.57 12.02
C LYS A 153 5.63 -11.08 13.43
N LEU A 154 4.35 -11.09 13.82
CA LEU A 154 3.88 -11.91 14.93
C LEU A 154 4.15 -13.37 14.54
N GLY A 155 4.99 -14.07 15.30
CA GLY A 155 5.10 -15.52 15.14
C GLY A 155 3.72 -16.18 15.39
N SER A 156 3.52 -17.40 14.87
CA SER A 156 2.32 -18.23 15.11
C SER A 156 1.97 -18.41 16.59
N ASP A 157 2.91 -18.08 17.47
CA ASP A 157 2.87 -18.30 18.90
C ASP A 157 2.61 -16.98 19.68
N GLY A 158 2.35 -15.86 18.99
CA GLY A 158 2.14 -14.55 19.60
C GLY A 158 3.38 -13.92 20.23
N LYS A 159 4.58 -14.46 19.97
CA LYS A 159 5.86 -13.92 20.45
C LYS A 159 6.53 -13.07 19.37
N VAL A 160 7.00 -11.91 19.79
CA VAL A 160 7.83 -10.97 19.05
C VAL A 160 9.25 -11.13 19.56
N GLU A 161 10.22 -11.41 18.68
CA GLU A 161 11.61 -11.61 19.10
C GLU A 161 12.17 -10.33 19.72
N ALA A 162 12.49 -10.43 21.01
CA ALA A 162 13.15 -9.40 21.78
C ALA A 162 14.60 -9.24 21.30
N GLY A 163 14.79 -8.50 20.21
CA GLY A 163 16.10 -8.09 19.75
C GLY A 163 16.84 -7.35 20.88
N ASP A 164 17.87 -8.01 21.42
CA ASP A 164 18.91 -7.54 22.35
C ASP A 164 18.52 -6.45 23.37
N CYS A 165 17.28 -6.49 23.89
CA CYS A 165 16.74 -5.46 24.76
C CYS A 165 17.26 -5.54 26.21
N CYS A 166 17.88 -6.66 26.57
CA CYS A 166 18.29 -6.99 27.94
C CYS A 166 19.81 -7.03 28.15
N THR A 167 20.61 -6.70 27.14
CA THR A 167 22.07 -6.62 27.30
C THR A 167 22.48 -5.15 27.51
N PRO A 168 23.30 -4.84 28.53
CA PRO A 168 23.88 -3.52 28.66
C PRO A 168 24.71 -3.22 27.41
N LYS A 169 24.45 -2.10 26.73
CA LYS A 169 25.36 -1.62 25.69
C LYS A 169 26.72 -1.39 26.33
N LYS A 170 27.75 -2.08 25.81
CA LYS A 170 29.14 -1.84 26.24
C LYS A 170 29.46 -0.35 26.08
N ALA A 171 29.99 0.24 27.15
CA ALA A 171 30.40 1.64 27.24
C ALA A 171 31.56 1.96 26.29
#